data_AF-A0A243Q449-F1
#
_entry.id   AF-A0A243Q449-F1
#
_cell.length_a   1.000
_cell.length_b   1.000
_cell.length_c   1.000
_cell.angle_alpha   90.00
_cell.angle_beta   90.00
_cell.angle_gamma   90.00
#
_symmetry.space_group_name_H-M   'P 1'
#
loop_
_entity.id
_entity.type
_entity.pdbx_description
1 polymer ?
#
loop_
_entity_poly.entity_id
_entity_poly.type
_entity_poly.pdbx_seq_one_letter_code
_entity_poly.pdbx_strand_id
1 'polypeptide(L)'
;MDEITLRLVTAEAGLNARYVYEEFGGLDGFIRAGYETAVGQFRDHIDGALGADVDETADDVAVIVSAICTFVERQQHKARLIVVDSLKVPALSDRRKQAIDHFTGAFARRLGAQRAYAHIPRDQLALTARFLVGATGEVIVGTIDHSVPGTPTTHVPALTALFTGALSQRSSTAPTD
;
A
#
# COMPACT_ATOMS: atom_id res chain seq x y z
N MET A 1 11.67 -18.22 -8.24
CA MET A 1 12.09 -18.03 -6.83
C MET A 1 12.28 -19.41 -6.27
N ASP A 2 13.42 -19.65 -5.62
CA ASP A 2 13.55 -20.84 -4.79
C ASP A 2 12.47 -20.82 -3.70
N GLU A 3 11.98 -22.01 -3.37
CA GLU A 3 11.02 -22.20 -2.30
C GLU A 3 11.63 -21.69 -0.99
N ILE A 4 10.96 -20.75 -0.31
CA ILE A 4 11.42 -20.26 0.99
C ILE A 4 11.32 -21.42 1.98
N THR A 5 12.42 -21.79 2.61
CA THR A 5 12.46 -22.84 3.63
C THR A 5 12.99 -22.29 4.94
N LEU A 6 12.61 -22.94 6.05
CA LEU A 6 13.10 -22.58 7.37
C LEU A 6 14.64 -22.61 7.44
N ARG A 7 15.25 -23.58 6.76
CA ARG A 7 16.71 -23.70 6.69
C ARG A 7 17.37 -22.50 6.00
N LEU A 8 16.80 -22.04 4.88
CA LEU A 8 17.32 -20.87 4.16
C LEU A 8 17.21 -19.61 5.04
N VAL A 9 16.04 -19.40 5.64
CA VAL A 9 15.78 -18.21 6.45
C VAL A 9 16.66 -18.17 7.70
N THR A 10 16.82 -19.30 8.40
CA THR A 10 17.66 -19.38 9.60
C THR A 10 19.15 -19.19 9.27
N ALA A 11 19.61 -19.73 8.15
CA ALA A 11 20.97 -19.50 7.68
C ALA A 11 21.23 -18.03 7.33
N GLU A 12 20.31 -17.38 6.62
CA GLU A 12 20.43 -15.97 6.22
C GLU A 12 20.35 -15.02 7.43
N ALA A 13 19.43 -15.28 8.36
CA ALA A 13 19.21 -14.43 9.53
C ALA A 13 20.21 -14.69 10.68
N GLY A 14 21.08 -15.70 10.57
CA GLY A 14 21.96 -16.13 11.66
C GLY A 14 21.19 -16.64 12.88
N LEU A 15 19.96 -17.13 12.68
CA LEU A 15 19.08 -17.62 13.73
C LEU A 15 19.15 -19.14 13.82
N ASN A 16 18.93 -19.69 15.02
CA ASN A 16 18.71 -21.12 15.14
C ASN A 16 17.24 -21.47 14.82
N ALA A 17 16.99 -22.66 14.26
CA ALA A 17 15.63 -23.08 13.90
C ALA A 17 14.69 -23.21 15.11
N ARG A 18 15.23 -23.54 16.28
CA ARG A 18 14.47 -23.69 17.52
C ARG A 18 13.82 -22.36 17.94
N TYR A 19 14.54 -21.26 17.85
CA TYR A 19 14.06 -19.90 18.12
C TYR A 19 12.89 -19.55 17.19
N VAL A 20 12.99 -19.89 15.90
CA VAL A 20 11.89 -19.61 14.97
C VAL A 20 10.62 -20.39 15.32
N TYR A 21 10.76 -21.65 15.76
CA TYR A 21 9.62 -22.42 16.25
C TYR A 21 9.05 -21.88 17.57
N GLU A 22 9.92 -21.56 18.53
CA GLU A 22 9.50 -21.08 19.86
C GLU A 22 8.81 -19.71 19.77
N GLU A 23 9.35 -18.76 19.00
CA GLU A 23 8.82 -17.40 18.93
C GLU A 23 7.71 -17.23 17.88
N PHE A 24 7.78 -17.94 16.76
CA PHE A 24 6.87 -17.72 15.63
C PHE A 24 6.00 -18.93 15.28
N GLY A 25 6.19 -20.08 15.93
CA GLY A 25 5.46 -21.30 15.59
C GLY A 25 5.84 -21.92 14.25
N GLY A 26 7.00 -21.55 13.69
CA GLY A 26 7.53 -22.07 12.43
C GLY A 26 7.62 -21.03 11.31
N LEU A 27 7.86 -21.53 10.09
CA LEU A 27 8.16 -20.68 8.93
C LEU A 27 7.01 -19.73 8.56
N ASP A 28 5.77 -20.22 8.52
CA ASP A 28 4.61 -19.40 8.15
C ASP A 28 4.38 -18.25 9.12
N GLY A 29 4.54 -18.51 10.43
CA GLY A 29 4.42 -17.47 11.45
C GLY A 29 5.54 -16.44 11.36
N PHE A 30 6.77 -16.87 11.01
CA PHE A 30 7.89 -15.98 10.78
C PHE A 30 7.66 -15.09 9.56
N ILE A 31 7.23 -15.66 8.44
CA ILE A 31 6.90 -14.92 7.21
C ILE A 31 5.77 -13.92 7.48
N ARG A 32 4.74 -14.33 8.23
CA ARG A 32 3.64 -13.45 8.65
C ARG A 32 4.15 -12.27 9.48
N ALA A 33 4.99 -12.51 10.48
CA ALA A 33 5.55 -11.44 11.31
C ALA A 33 6.39 -10.45 10.49
N GLY A 34 7.17 -10.94 9.54
CA GLY A 34 7.92 -10.11 8.59
C GLY A 34 7.00 -9.25 7.71
N TYR A 35 5.93 -9.84 7.18
CA TYR A 35 4.91 -9.13 6.40
C TYR A 35 4.22 -8.03 7.22
N GLU A 36 3.79 -8.35 8.44
CA GLU A 36 3.13 -7.39 9.33
C GLU A 36 4.05 -6.23 9.70
N THR A 37 5.33 -6.52 9.94
CA THR A 37 6.36 -5.49 10.18
C THR A 37 6.52 -4.58 8.96
N ALA A 38 6.59 -5.14 7.76
CA ALA A 38 6.71 -4.36 6.52
C ALA A 38 5.47 -3.47 6.30
N VAL A 39 4.26 -4.01 6.49
CA VAL A 39 3.01 -3.24 6.38
C VAL A 39 2.93 -2.13 7.43
N GLY A 40 3.35 -2.41 8.67
CA GLY A 40 3.41 -1.40 9.74
C GLY A 40 4.33 -0.24 9.35
N GLN A 41 5.55 -0.55 8.91
CA GLN A 41 6.51 0.47 8.49
C GLN A 41 6.04 1.27 7.27
N PHE A 42 5.32 0.64 6.35
CA PHE A 42 4.72 1.33 5.21
C PHE A 42 3.64 2.32 5.66
N ARG A 43 2.75 1.90 6.57
CA ARG A 43 1.73 2.78 7.17
C ARG A 43 2.38 3.94 7.91
N ASP A 44 3.33 3.65 8.79
CA ASP A 44 4.01 4.66 9.59
C ASP A 44 4.76 5.69 8.70
N HIS A 45 5.26 5.25 7.54
CA HIS A 45 5.86 6.16 6.54
C HIS A 45 4.83 7.12 5.93
N ILE A 46 3.63 6.64 5.58
CA ILE A 46 2.55 7.48 5.05
C ILE A 46 2.05 8.45 6.13
N ASP A 47 1.81 7.95 7.35
CA ASP A 47 1.34 8.75 8.47
C ASP A 47 2.36 9.84 8.83
N GLY A 48 3.66 9.52 8.81
CA GLY A 48 4.73 10.49 9.00
C GLY A 48 4.79 11.56 7.91
N ALA A 49 4.51 11.20 6.65
CA ALA A 49 4.44 12.17 5.55
C ALA A 49 3.24 13.12 5.69
N LEU A 50 2.09 12.61 6.17
CA LEU A 50 0.88 13.40 6.42
C LEU A 50 0.95 14.25 7.71
N GLY A 51 1.77 13.84 8.68
CA GLY A 51 1.92 14.51 9.98
C GLY A 51 3.11 15.48 10.06
N ALA A 52 3.97 15.54 9.05
CA ALA A 52 4.95 16.62 8.92
C ALA A 52 4.22 17.97 8.80
N ASP A 53 4.90 19.10 9.05
CA ASP A 53 4.41 20.45 8.75
C ASP A 53 4.28 20.61 7.22
N VAL A 54 3.35 19.85 6.65
CA VAL A 54 2.90 19.95 5.29
C VAL A 54 2.16 21.28 5.23
N ASP A 55 2.60 22.15 4.32
CA ASP A 55 1.98 23.44 4.07
C ASP A 55 0.45 23.25 3.99
N GLU A 56 -0.32 24.13 4.62
CA GLU A 56 -1.79 24.00 4.81
C GLU A 56 -2.54 23.92 3.45
N THR A 57 -1.80 24.16 2.35
CA THR A 57 -2.21 24.13 0.95
C THR A 57 -1.96 22.80 0.22
N ALA A 58 -1.20 21.86 0.78
CA ALA A 58 -0.85 20.63 0.06
C ALA A 58 -2.04 19.67 -0.05
N ASP A 59 -2.27 19.15 -1.26
CA ASP A 59 -3.24 18.08 -1.49
C ASP A 59 -2.74 16.77 -0.85
N ASP A 60 -3.46 16.27 0.16
CA ASP A 60 -3.18 14.98 0.82
C ASP A 60 -2.98 13.85 -0.20
N VAL A 61 -3.68 13.88 -1.34
CA VAL A 61 -3.51 12.89 -2.40
C VAL A 61 -2.08 12.88 -2.90
N ALA A 62 -1.53 14.07 -3.22
CA ALA A 62 -0.17 14.21 -3.71
C ALA A 62 0.86 13.76 -2.65
N VAL A 63 0.62 14.10 -1.38
CA VAL A 63 1.46 13.68 -0.24
C VAL A 63 1.48 12.17 -0.11
N ILE A 64 0.31 11.52 -0.11
CA ILE A 64 0.18 10.06 0.02
C ILE A 64 0.84 9.35 -1.16
N VAL A 65 0.56 9.78 -2.39
CA VAL A 65 1.15 9.18 -3.60
C VAL A 65 2.68 9.30 -3.56
N SER A 66 3.19 10.48 -3.21
CA SER A 66 4.63 10.72 -3.07
C SER A 66 5.27 9.82 -2.00
N ALA A 67 4.63 9.69 -0.84
CA ALA A 67 5.09 8.82 0.25
C ALA A 67 5.12 7.35 -0.18
N ILE A 68 4.07 6.87 -0.88
CA ILE A 68 4.01 5.50 -1.39
C ILE A 68 5.18 5.25 -2.34
N CYS A 69 5.35 6.09 -3.36
CA CYS A 69 6.43 5.94 -4.34
C CYS A 69 7.82 6.01 -3.69
N THR A 70 8.01 6.93 -2.74
CA THR A 70 9.27 7.07 -1.99
C THR A 70 9.57 5.82 -1.16
N PHE A 71 8.57 5.23 -0.50
CA PHE A 71 8.74 3.99 0.23
C PHE A 71 9.15 2.85 -0.69
N VAL A 72 8.49 2.71 -1.85
CA VAL A 72 8.79 1.66 -2.83
C VAL A 72 10.24 1.75 -3.31
N GLU A 73 10.73 2.95 -3.61
CA GLU A 73 12.12 3.14 -4.03
C GLU A 73 13.13 2.86 -2.91
N ARG A 74 12.87 3.37 -1.70
CA ARG A 74 13.82 3.26 -0.58
C ARG A 74 13.82 1.89 0.08
N GLN A 75 12.71 1.15 -0.01
CA GLN A 75 12.49 -0.09 0.71
C GLN A 75 12.02 -1.20 -0.24
N GLN A 76 12.71 -1.35 -1.38
CA GLN A 76 12.31 -2.23 -2.49
C GLN A 76 11.96 -3.66 -2.04
N HIS A 77 12.74 -4.28 -1.15
CA HIS A 77 12.46 -5.63 -0.64
C HIS A 77 11.15 -5.70 0.16
N LYS A 78 10.86 -4.68 0.99
CA LYS A 78 9.62 -4.63 1.78
C LYS A 78 8.42 -4.32 0.89
N ALA A 79 8.56 -3.40 -0.05
CA ALA A 79 7.53 -3.10 -1.04
C ALA A 79 7.18 -4.36 -1.86
N ARG A 80 8.19 -5.07 -2.35
CA ARG A 80 8.01 -6.35 -3.06
C ARG A 80 7.33 -7.40 -2.18
N LEU A 81 7.73 -7.53 -0.91
CA LEU A 81 7.05 -8.43 0.03
C LEU A 81 5.56 -8.09 0.19
N ILE A 82 5.24 -6.80 0.32
CA ILE A 82 3.87 -6.32 0.51
C ILE A 82 3.00 -6.61 -0.72
N VAL A 83 3.49 -6.29 -1.93
CA VAL A 83 2.65 -6.24 -3.15
C VAL A 83 2.81 -7.45 -4.09
N VAL A 84 3.99 -8.08 -4.14
CA VAL A 84 4.31 -9.17 -5.09
C VAL A 84 4.38 -10.51 -4.37
N ASP A 85 5.19 -10.65 -3.33
CA ASP A 85 5.46 -11.98 -2.75
C ASP A 85 4.29 -12.47 -1.89
N SER A 86 3.52 -11.55 -1.29
CA SER A 86 2.28 -11.86 -0.57
C SER A 86 1.20 -12.54 -1.42
N LEU A 87 1.25 -12.41 -2.75
CA LEU A 87 0.38 -13.13 -3.68
C LEU A 87 0.76 -14.61 -3.83
N LYS A 88 2.03 -14.93 -3.59
CA LYS A 88 2.63 -16.24 -3.86
C LYS A 88 2.69 -17.13 -2.63
N VAL A 89 2.57 -16.55 -1.44
CA VAL A 89 2.63 -17.25 -0.15
C VAL A 89 1.21 -17.43 0.39
N PRO A 90 0.63 -18.66 0.38
CA PRO A 90 -0.74 -18.89 0.85
C PRO A 90 -1.00 -18.39 2.28
N ALA A 91 -0.02 -18.54 3.17
CA ALA A 91 -0.09 -18.07 4.55
C ALA A 91 -0.30 -16.54 4.70
N LEU A 92 -0.01 -15.75 3.65
CA LEU A 92 -0.19 -14.30 3.65
C LEU A 92 -1.52 -13.83 3.02
N SER A 93 -2.32 -14.73 2.43
CA SER A 93 -3.51 -14.36 1.65
C SER A 93 -4.51 -13.52 2.44
N ASP A 94 -4.88 -13.96 3.65
CA ASP A 94 -5.84 -13.24 4.50
C ASP A 94 -5.25 -11.95 5.04
N ARG A 95 -3.95 -11.95 5.37
CA ARG A 95 -3.28 -10.75 5.88
C ARG A 95 -3.18 -9.66 4.82
N ARG A 96 -2.95 -10.06 3.57
CA ARG A 96 -2.96 -9.18 2.40
C ARG A 96 -4.33 -8.54 2.18
N LYS A 97 -5.41 -9.32 2.27
CA LYS A 97 -6.78 -8.77 2.19
C LYS A 97 -7.03 -7.74 3.29
N GLN A 98 -6.69 -8.08 4.53
CA GLN A 98 -6.83 -7.16 5.67
C GLN A 98 -6.01 -5.88 5.49
N ALA A 99 -4.79 -5.96 4.96
CA ALA A 99 -3.98 -4.79 4.67
C ALA A 99 -4.63 -3.89 3.60
N ILE A 100 -5.11 -4.46 2.50
CA ILE A 100 -5.82 -3.72 1.44
C ILE A 100 -7.07 -3.04 1.99
N ASP A 101 -7.87 -3.76 2.78
CA ASP A 101 -9.10 -3.21 3.39
C ASP A 101 -8.77 -2.09 4.38
N HIS A 102 -7.70 -2.24 5.17
CA HIS A 102 -7.22 -1.22 6.07
C HIS A 102 -6.80 0.06 5.33
N PHE A 103 -5.92 -0.05 4.32
CA PHE A 103 -5.46 1.12 3.55
C PHE A 103 -6.58 1.78 2.77
N THR A 104 -7.45 0.99 2.14
CA THR A 104 -8.64 1.50 1.45
C THR A 104 -9.55 2.28 2.40
N GLY A 105 -9.84 1.72 3.56
CA GLY A 105 -10.69 2.36 4.56
C GLY A 105 -10.06 3.61 5.17
N ALA A 106 -8.74 3.59 5.44
CA ALA A 106 -8.00 4.75 5.91
C ALA A 106 -8.01 5.88 4.88
N PHE A 107 -7.75 5.55 3.62
CA PHE A 107 -7.75 6.51 2.52
C PHE A 107 -9.12 7.14 2.30
N ALA A 108 -10.19 6.34 2.25
CA ALA A 108 -11.56 6.85 2.14
C ALA A 108 -11.95 7.76 3.31
N ARG A 109 -11.59 7.40 4.56
CA ARG A 109 -11.85 8.26 5.73
C ARG A 109 -11.10 9.59 5.63
N ARG A 110 -9.83 9.55 5.19
CA ARG A 110 -9.00 10.76 5.03
C ARG A 110 -9.60 11.70 3.98
N LEU A 111 -9.92 11.18 2.79
CA LEU A 111 -10.56 11.97 1.74
C LEU A 111 -11.90 12.56 2.22
N GLY A 112 -12.72 11.77 2.92
CA GLY A 112 -14.04 12.21 3.39
C GLY A 112 -13.99 13.28 4.49
N ALA A 113 -12.84 13.45 5.14
CA ALA A 113 -12.60 14.54 6.10
C ALA A 113 -12.20 15.86 5.40
N GLN A 114 -11.79 15.81 4.14
CA GLN A 114 -11.41 17.01 3.39
C GLN A 114 -12.63 17.71 2.82
N ARG A 115 -12.67 19.04 2.99
CA ARG A 115 -13.76 19.88 2.48
C ARG A 115 -13.94 19.76 0.96
N ALA A 116 -12.85 19.57 0.21
CA ALA A 116 -12.87 19.40 -1.24
C ALA A 116 -13.72 18.19 -1.68
N TYR A 117 -13.77 17.12 -0.88
CA TYR A 117 -14.46 15.88 -1.22
C TYR A 117 -15.71 15.60 -0.38
N ALA A 118 -16.10 16.53 0.51
CA ALA A 118 -17.25 16.38 1.40
C ALA A 118 -18.60 16.19 0.68
N HIS A 119 -18.67 16.57 -0.60
CA HIS A 119 -19.86 16.42 -1.44
C HIS A 119 -20.02 15.01 -2.04
N ILE A 120 -18.99 14.16 -1.95
CA ILE A 120 -18.98 12.80 -2.53
C ILE A 120 -19.62 11.82 -1.53
N PRO A 121 -20.61 11.00 -1.94
CA PRO A 121 -21.18 9.97 -1.08
C PRO A 121 -20.14 8.98 -0.55
N ARG A 122 -20.30 8.51 0.70
CA ARG A 122 -19.30 7.66 1.38
C ARG A 122 -19.04 6.33 0.69
N ASP A 123 -20.08 5.71 0.15
CA ASP A 123 -20.01 4.45 -0.61
C ASP A 123 -19.23 4.64 -1.91
N GLN A 124 -19.46 5.75 -2.62
CA GLN A 124 -18.71 6.10 -3.81
C GLN A 124 -17.25 6.39 -3.47
N LEU A 125 -16.99 7.12 -2.40
CA LEU A 125 -15.63 7.42 -1.95
C LEU A 125 -14.87 6.14 -1.57
N ALA A 126 -15.53 5.20 -0.89
CA ALA A 126 -14.95 3.91 -0.55
C ALA A 126 -14.62 3.06 -1.80
N LEU A 127 -15.51 3.05 -2.79
CA LEU A 127 -15.29 2.36 -4.06
C LEU A 127 -14.12 2.98 -4.84
N THR A 128 -14.11 4.31 -4.97
CA THR A 128 -13.03 5.06 -5.63
C THR A 128 -11.69 4.83 -4.91
N ALA A 129 -11.67 4.89 -3.58
CA ALA A 129 -10.47 4.58 -2.80
C ALA A 129 -9.97 3.16 -3.07
N ARG A 130 -10.85 2.16 -3.11
CA ARG A 130 -10.47 0.77 -3.38
C ARG A 130 -9.88 0.61 -4.77
N PHE A 131 -10.50 1.23 -5.77
CA PHE A 131 -10.00 1.23 -7.15
C PHE A 131 -8.61 1.87 -7.23
N LEU A 132 -8.43 3.06 -6.67
CA LEU A 132 -7.17 3.81 -6.73
C LEU A 132 -6.03 3.11 -5.98
N VAL A 133 -6.30 2.54 -4.80
CA VAL A 133 -5.33 1.73 -4.05
C VAL A 133 -4.92 0.50 -4.86
N GLY A 134 -5.89 -0.21 -5.45
CA GLY A 134 -5.62 -1.38 -6.29
C GLY A 134 -4.82 -1.04 -7.55
N ALA A 135 -5.23 0.00 -8.28
CA ALA A 135 -4.56 0.46 -9.49
C ALA A 135 -3.12 0.94 -9.21
N THR A 136 -2.91 1.65 -8.10
CA THR A 136 -1.56 2.05 -7.67
C THR A 136 -0.71 0.83 -7.32
N GLY A 137 -1.27 -0.14 -6.58
CA GLY A 137 -0.60 -1.39 -6.28
C GLY A 137 -0.13 -2.11 -7.56
N GLU A 138 -0.98 -2.18 -8.58
CA GLU A 138 -0.64 -2.80 -9.87
C GLU A 138 0.46 -2.04 -10.62
N VAL A 139 0.41 -0.70 -10.66
CA VAL A 139 1.50 0.12 -11.24
C VAL A 139 2.82 -0.16 -10.53
N ILE A 140 2.81 -0.18 -9.19
CA ILE A 140 4.00 -0.48 -8.38
C ILE A 140 4.54 -1.89 -8.64
N VAL A 141 3.67 -2.90 -8.71
CA VAL A 141 4.05 -4.27 -9.09
C VAL A 141 4.74 -4.27 -10.46
N GLY A 142 4.14 -3.60 -11.45
CA GLY A 142 4.68 -3.51 -12.79
C GLY A 142 6.01 -2.76 -12.85
N THR A 143 6.21 -1.71 -12.04
CA THR A 143 7.49 -1.00 -11.95
C THR A 143 8.57 -1.89 -11.33
N ILE A 144 8.25 -2.65 -10.28
CA ILE A 144 9.17 -3.59 -9.61
C ILE A 144 9.59 -4.72 -10.55
N ASP A 145 8.65 -5.26 -11.34
CA ASP A 145 8.92 -6.33 -12.30
C ASP A 145 9.35 -5.80 -13.69
N HIS A 146 9.59 -4.49 -13.80
CA HIS A 146 10.06 -3.79 -15.01
C HIS A 146 9.13 -3.89 -16.25
N SER A 147 7.85 -4.21 -16.06
CA SER A 147 6.84 -4.19 -17.12
C SER A 147 6.23 -2.79 -17.34
N VAL A 148 6.29 -1.92 -16.33
CA VAL A 148 5.93 -0.50 -16.42
C VAL A 148 7.23 0.32 -16.47
N PRO A 149 7.50 1.08 -17.56
CA PRO A 149 8.72 1.88 -17.68
C PRO A 149 8.77 3.04 -16.68
N GLY A 150 9.94 3.27 -16.06
CA GLY A 150 10.19 4.41 -15.16
C GLY A 150 10.59 3.98 -13.76
N THR A 151 10.51 4.92 -12.82
CA THR A 151 10.68 4.66 -11.37
C THR A 151 9.42 5.08 -10.62
N PRO A 152 9.18 4.54 -9.42
CA PRO A 152 8.02 4.93 -8.62
C PRO A 152 7.89 6.45 -8.46
N THR A 153 8.97 7.20 -8.18
CA THR A 153 8.88 8.66 -8.03
C THR A 153 8.52 9.37 -9.34
N THR A 154 8.95 8.85 -10.49
CA THR A 154 8.55 9.43 -11.78
C THR A 154 7.06 9.27 -12.07
N HIS A 155 6.37 8.34 -11.40
CA HIS A 155 4.93 8.14 -11.54
C HIS A 155 4.08 9.09 -10.68
N VAL A 156 4.66 9.79 -9.71
CA VAL A 156 3.92 10.63 -8.76
C VAL A 156 3.00 11.66 -9.44
N PRO A 157 3.45 12.43 -10.45
CA PRO A 157 2.56 13.40 -11.10
C PRO A 157 1.36 12.75 -11.79
N ALA A 158 1.59 11.63 -12.49
CA ALA A 158 0.54 10.91 -13.22
C ALA A 158 -0.46 10.25 -12.27
N LEU A 159 0.02 9.58 -11.21
CA LEU A 159 -0.82 8.95 -10.20
C LEU A 159 -1.65 10.00 -9.45
N THR A 160 -1.04 11.12 -9.06
CA THR A 160 -1.76 12.23 -8.40
C THR A 160 -2.88 12.75 -9.30
N ALA A 161 -2.60 13.00 -10.58
CA ALA A 161 -3.61 13.48 -11.53
C ALA A 161 -4.78 12.49 -11.71
N LEU A 162 -4.51 11.17 -11.73
CA LEU A 162 -5.55 10.14 -11.80
C LEU A 162 -6.44 10.14 -10.57
N PHE A 163 -5.84 10.25 -9.38
CA PHE A 163 -6.59 10.31 -8.13
C PHE A 163 -7.49 11.57 -8.08
N THR A 164 -6.91 12.75 -8.29
CA THR A 164 -7.65 14.02 -8.25
C THR A 164 -8.73 14.06 -9.33
N GLY A 165 -8.44 13.54 -10.53
CA GLY A 165 -9.39 13.45 -11.63
C GLY A 165 -10.58 12.52 -11.34
N ALA A 166 -10.32 11.34 -10.75
CA ALA A 166 -11.37 10.41 -10.34
C ALA A 166 -12.30 11.00 -9.26
N LEU A 167 -11.77 11.88 -8.41
CA LEU A 167 -12.53 12.57 -7.36
C LEU A 167 -13.27 13.81 -7.86
N SER A 168 -12.82 14.45 -8.94
CA SER A 168 -13.37 15.72 -9.44
C SER A 168 -14.55 15.56 -10.42
N GLN A 169 -14.67 14.43 -11.12
CA GLN A 169 -15.54 14.31 -12.30
C GLN A 169 -17.04 14.02 -12.05
N ARG A 170 -17.55 13.98 -10.81
CA ARG A 170 -18.93 13.47 -10.57
C ARG A 170 -19.88 14.40 -9.82
N SER A 171 -19.80 15.70 -10.10
CA SER A 171 -20.85 16.67 -9.74
C SER A 171 -22.05 16.68 -10.70
N SER A 172 -22.09 15.83 -11.74
CA SER A 172 -23.13 15.86 -12.77
C SER A 172 -23.78 14.50 -13.00
N THR A 173 -24.70 14.12 -12.12
CA THR A 173 -25.90 13.32 -12.47
C THR A 173 -26.93 13.50 -11.37
N ALA A 174 -27.73 14.56 -11.46
CA ALA A 174 -29.09 14.49 -10.95
C ALA A 174 -29.90 13.59 -11.90
N PRO A 175 -30.76 12.70 -11.41
CA PRO A 175 -31.74 12.05 -12.26
C PRO A 175 -32.74 13.13 -12.68
N THR A 176 -32.83 13.39 -13.98
CA THR A 176 -34.00 14.07 -14.56
C THR A 176 -35.09 13.01 -14.69
N ASP A 177 -36.27 13.33 -14.17
CA ASP A 177 -37.52 12.55 -14.25
C ASP A 177 -37.80 11.95 -15.64
#